data_AF-A0A9E0TM82-F1
#
_entry.id   AF-A0A9E0TM82-F1
#
_cell.length_a   1.000
_cell.length_b   1.000
_cell.length_c   1.000
_cell.angle_alpha   90.00
_cell.angle_beta   90.00
_cell.angle_gamma   90.00
#
_symmetry.space_group_name_H-M   'P 1'
#
loop_
_entity.id
_entity.type
_entity.pdbx_description
1 polymer ?
#
loop_
_entity_poly.entity_id
_entity_poly.type
_entity_poly.pdbx_seq_one_letter_code
_entity_poly.pdbx_strand_id
1 'polypeptide(L)'
;MNSSAVTAPLPTEKLDYSLTGENATRAVEKGLAEAEWYQCPVPPETMRRLLERRDGPAIRDTLIWFALLGGTAYLTGVLWGTWWAVLPYLVYCVLYAQTSDSRWHESGHGTAFKTDWMNRALYEISSFMVKRESTVWRWSHTRHHSDTIIVGRDPEINFPRPADLKGLLLGLFALHPDYWQRLWLHATGRMRADEAVYVPRHEYAKIFWQARLFVLIYLAAIGLSVGLRSWLPVLFICLPNVFGTWLLYVYNLTQHGGLAENVLDHRLNCRTVYMNRVNRFMYWNMNYHVEHHMFPMVPYHALPALHAAVKSDMPPPYPGIWAAWREIFPAIRRQLRDPSYYIKRELPAPQGKAEIPVWRSDAAPDADGWVEAGGNTGLARKSVVRFDHGSRTYAIYRDEDGTLYATDGICTHGKTHLAGGLVIGKQIECPKHNGRFHLHDGSPARPPVCRGLATYPVEHRAGRIFIKLVRVAGETDLHRQKM
;
A
#
# COMPACT_ATOMS: atom_id res chain seq x y z
N MET A 1 39.29 11.87 -9.64
CA MET A 1 39.98 10.89 -8.77
C MET A 1 39.09 9.68 -8.62
N ASN A 2 39.61 8.52 -9.00
CA ASN A 2 38.90 7.23 -9.04
C ASN A 2 38.36 6.84 -7.65
N SER A 3 37.04 6.80 -7.51
CA SER A 3 36.39 6.08 -6.41
C SER A 3 36.12 4.66 -6.90
N SER A 4 37.06 3.77 -6.61
CA SER A 4 36.93 2.33 -6.78
C SER A 4 35.67 1.87 -6.06
N ALA A 5 34.63 1.52 -6.82
CA ALA A 5 33.48 0.83 -6.28
C ALA A 5 33.98 -0.48 -5.67
N VAL A 6 33.97 -0.57 -4.34
CA VAL A 6 34.17 -1.84 -3.64
C VAL A 6 32.96 -2.69 -3.97
N THR A 7 33.06 -3.44 -5.06
CA THR A 7 32.21 -4.60 -5.32
C THR A 7 32.53 -5.63 -4.25
N ALA A 8 31.86 -5.52 -3.10
CA ALA A 8 31.78 -6.61 -2.15
C ALA A 8 31.30 -7.86 -2.91
N PRO A 9 31.92 -9.03 -2.72
CA PRO A 9 31.47 -10.26 -3.36
C PRO A 9 30.00 -10.51 -3.00
N LEU A 10 29.21 -10.88 -4.00
CA LEU A 10 27.81 -11.26 -3.80
C LEU A 10 27.78 -12.44 -2.82
N PRO A 11 27.02 -12.40 -1.72
CA PRO A 11 26.96 -13.54 -0.82
C PRO A 11 26.40 -14.73 -1.60
N THR A 12 27.18 -15.81 -1.60
CA THR A 12 26.80 -17.15 -2.06
C THR A 12 25.86 -17.86 -1.09
N GLU A 13 25.45 -17.18 0.00
CA GLU A 13 24.59 -17.72 1.05
C GLU A 13 23.12 -17.36 0.80
N LYS A 14 22.26 -18.38 0.92
CA LYS A 14 20.81 -18.24 0.95
C LYS A 14 20.42 -17.10 1.90
N LEU A 15 19.75 -16.08 1.38
CA LEU A 15 19.32 -14.95 2.19
C LEU A 15 18.22 -15.40 3.17
N ASP A 16 18.33 -14.97 4.42
CA ASP A 16 17.26 -15.05 5.39
C ASP A 16 16.20 -13.98 5.09
N TYR A 17 14.99 -14.39 4.70
CA TYR A 17 13.87 -13.48 4.42
C TYR A 17 12.99 -13.24 5.65
N SER A 18 13.29 -13.84 6.79
CA SER A 18 12.49 -13.67 8.00
C SER A 18 12.60 -12.24 8.54
N LEU A 19 11.50 -11.74 9.11
CA LEU A 19 11.41 -10.37 9.65
C LEU A 19 12.12 -10.20 11.00
N THR A 20 12.55 -11.31 11.61
CA THR A 20 13.16 -11.37 12.94
C THR A 20 14.59 -11.92 12.91
N GLY A 21 15.10 -12.24 11.73
CA GLY A 21 16.39 -12.90 11.57
C GLY A 21 17.51 -11.94 11.17
N GLU A 22 18.57 -12.49 10.58
CA GLU A 22 19.84 -11.78 10.41
C GLU A 22 19.72 -10.59 9.45
N ASN A 23 19.08 -10.79 8.29
CA ASN A 23 18.95 -9.72 7.30
C ASN A 23 18.04 -8.58 7.76
N ALA A 24 17.14 -8.82 8.72
CA ALA A 24 16.34 -7.75 9.31
C ALA A 24 17.26 -6.71 9.99
N THR A 25 18.30 -7.17 10.69
CA THR A 25 19.32 -6.31 11.31
C THR A 25 20.23 -5.69 10.24
N ARG A 26 20.75 -6.50 9.32
CA ARG A 26 21.66 -6.02 8.25
C ARG A 26 21.01 -4.95 7.36
N ALA A 27 19.72 -5.03 7.10
CA ALA A 27 19.00 -4.02 6.33
C ALA A 27 19.01 -2.64 7.02
N VAL A 28 18.88 -2.60 8.34
CA VAL A 28 18.99 -1.37 9.13
C VAL A 28 20.43 -0.83 9.10
N GLU A 29 21.43 -1.69 9.31
CA GLU A 29 22.86 -1.31 9.28
C GLU A 29 23.29 -0.74 7.93
N LYS A 30 22.73 -1.26 6.84
CA LYS A 30 22.96 -0.76 5.48
C LYS A 30 22.18 0.50 5.13
N GLY A 31 21.38 1.04 6.06
CA GLY A 31 20.56 2.23 5.82
C GLY A 31 19.40 1.99 4.84
N LEU A 32 18.94 0.74 4.69
CA LEU A 32 17.81 0.39 3.81
C LEU A 32 16.46 0.54 4.50
N ALA A 33 16.43 0.57 5.84
CA ALA A 33 15.20 0.73 6.60
C ALA A 33 14.79 2.20 6.71
N GLU A 34 13.53 2.50 6.40
CA GLU A 34 12.98 3.88 6.41
C GLU A 34 13.78 4.86 5.54
N ALA A 35 14.45 4.35 4.51
CA ALA A 35 15.32 5.13 3.67
C ALA A 35 14.52 6.06 2.74
N GLU A 36 15.24 7.01 2.15
CA GLU A 36 14.69 7.86 1.10
C GLU A 36 14.77 7.13 -0.25
N TRP A 37 13.62 6.96 -0.89
CA TRP A 37 13.51 6.30 -2.18
C TRP A 37 13.64 7.30 -3.32
N TYR A 38 14.09 6.82 -4.49
CA TYR A 38 13.96 7.57 -5.73
C TYR A 38 12.47 7.82 -6.05
N GLN A 39 12.17 9.05 -6.46
CA GLN A 39 10.83 9.46 -6.86
C GLN A 39 10.92 10.38 -8.08
N CYS A 40 10.19 10.04 -9.14
CA CYS A 40 10.14 10.84 -10.36
C CYS A 40 9.62 12.26 -10.07
N PRO A 41 10.15 13.30 -10.73
CA PRO A 41 9.63 14.63 -10.58
C PRO A 41 8.27 14.74 -11.29
N VAL A 42 7.21 15.05 -10.53
CA VAL A 42 5.88 15.34 -11.10
C VAL A 42 5.52 16.80 -10.75
N PRO A 43 5.16 17.64 -11.73
CA PRO A 43 4.76 19.01 -11.46
C PRO A 43 3.62 19.07 -10.43
N PRO A 44 3.66 19.97 -9.43
CA PRO A 44 2.66 20.02 -8.35
C PRO A 44 1.21 20.11 -8.83
N GLU A 45 0.95 20.88 -9.89
CA GLU A 45 -0.39 21.00 -10.47
C GLU A 45 -0.87 19.70 -11.12
N THR A 46 0.03 18.97 -11.79
CA THR A 46 -0.26 17.65 -12.33
C THR A 46 -0.54 16.66 -11.21
N MET A 47 0.28 16.65 -10.16
CA MET A 47 0.06 15.77 -9.01
C MET A 47 -1.29 16.06 -8.33
N ARG A 48 -1.65 17.33 -8.10
CA ARG A 48 -2.97 17.70 -7.54
C ARG A 48 -4.14 17.15 -8.35
N ARG A 49 -4.06 17.20 -9.68
CA ARG A 49 -5.09 16.62 -10.57
C ARG A 49 -5.14 15.11 -10.47
N LEU A 50 -3.99 14.44 -10.40
CA LEU A 50 -3.89 12.98 -10.30
C LEU A 50 -4.42 12.45 -8.95
N LEU A 51 -4.29 13.23 -7.87
CA LEU A 51 -4.76 12.86 -6.53
C LEU A 51 -6.28 13.02 -6.34
N GLU A 52 -7.01 13.54 -7.32
CA GLU A 52 -8.45 13.75 -7.22
C GLU A 52 -9.21 12.40 -7.14
N ARG A 53 -9.85 12.13 -6.02
CA ARG A 53 -10.65 10.91 -5.79
C ARG A 53 -12.10 11.11 -6.23
N ARG A 54 -12.68 10.08 -6.85
CA ARG A 54 -14.07 10.05 -7.31
C ARG A 54 -14.70 8.71 -6.98
N ASP A 55 -15.96 8.73 -6.53
CA ASP A 55 -16.68 7.48 -6.21
C ASP A 55 -17.13 6.73 -7.48
N GLY A 56 -17.49 7.46 -8.54
CA GLY A 56 -18.10 6.92 -9.75
C GLY A 56 -17.35 5.75 -10.41
N PRO A 57 -16.04 5.85 -10.69
CA PRO A 57 -15.27 4.75 -11.30
C PRO A 57 -15.33 3.46 -10.48
N ALA A 58 -15.06 3.56 -9.17
CA ALA A 58 -15.03 2.40 -8.29
C ALA A 58 -16.42 1.82 -8.05
N ILE A 59 -17.47 2.65 -7.93
CA ILE A 59 -18.87 2.19 -7.85
C ILE A 59 -19.22 1.36 -9.09
N ARG A 60 -19.00 1.92 -10.28
CA ARG A 60 -19.28 1.22 -11.55
C ARG A 60 -18.55 -0.12 -11.61
N ASP A 61 -17.25 -0.13 -11.34
CA ASP A 61 -16.43 -1.33 -11.48
C ASP A 61 -16.79 -2.39 -10.42
N THR A 62 -17.24 -1.96 -9.24
CA THR A 62 -17.75 -2.83 -8.17
C THR A 62 -19.09 -3.43 -8.53
N LEU A 63 -20.03 -2.64 -9.07
CA LEU A 63 -21.33 -3.13 -9.53
C LEU A 63 -21.20 -4.14 -10.67
N ILE A 64 -20.36 -3.85 -11.67
CA ILE A 64 -20.08 -4.80 -12.77
C ILE A 64 -19.51 -6.09 -12.21
N TRP A 65 -18.55 -6.01 -11.28
CA TRP A 65 -17.92 -7.18 -10.69
C TRP A 65 -18.91 -8.05 -9.90
N PHE A 66 -19.73 -7.46 -9.03
CA PHE A 66 -20.75 -8.22 -8.29
C PHE A 66 -21.86 -8.75 -9.19
N ALA A 67 -22.23 -8.04 -10.27
CA ALA A 67 -23.16 -8.57 -11.26
C ALA A 67 -22.60 -9.80 -11.99
N LEU A 68 -21.31 -9.78 -12.35
CA LEU A 68 -20.64 -10.92 -12.96
C LEU A 68 -20.50 -12.10 -11.98
N LEU A 69 -20.16 -11.84 -10.72
CA LEU A 69 -20.13 -12.86 -9.66
C LEU A 69 -21.51 -13.48 -9.45
N GLY A 70 -22.54 -12.65 -9.26
CA GLY A 70 -23.91 -13.12 -9.05
C GLY A 70 -24.45 -13.88 -10.27
N GLY A 71 -24.20 -13.38 -11.48
CA GLY A 71 -24.59 -14.03 -12.73
C GLY A 71 -23.92 -15.38 -12.92
N THR A 72 -22.61 -15.48 -12.68
CA THR A 72 -21.89 -16.76 -12.80
C THR A 72 -22.27 -17.74 -11.70
N ALA A 73 -22.47 -17.28 -10.45
CA ALA A 73 -22.99 -18.12 -9.37
C ALA A 73 -24.41 -18.65 -9.69
N TYR A 74 -25.29 -17.80 -10.20
CA TYR A 74 -26.64 -18.18 -10.62
C TYR A 74 -26.60 -19.24 -11.72
N LEU A 75 -25.79 -19.03 -12.78
CA LEU A 75 -25.63 -20.00 -13.86
C LEU A 75 -25.07 -21.33 -13.35
N THR A 76 -24.09 -21.32 -12.44
CA THR A 76 -23.60 -22.53 -11.77
C THR A 76 -24.72 -23.25 -11.01
N GLY A 77 -25.58 -22.51 -10.30
CA GLY A 77 -26.72 -23.07 -9.57
C GLY A 77 -27.78 -23.69 -10.49
N VAL A 78 -28.16 -23.01 -11.58
CA VAL A 78 -29.14 -23.50 -12.56
C VAL A 78 -28.64 -24.75 -13.28
N LEU A 79 -27.35 -24.79 -13.62
CA LEU A 79 -26.74 -25.92 -14.34
C LEU A 79 -26.24 -27.02 -13.41
N TRP A 80 -26.44 -26.86 -12.10
CA TRP A 80 -25.93 -27.77 -11.07
C TRP A 80 -26.43 -29.20 -11.29
N GLY A 81 -25.53 -30.18 -11.18
CA GLY A 81 -25.82 -31.58 -11.53
C GLY A 81 -25.44 -31.96 -12.97
N THR A 82 -24.95 -31.00 -13.77
CA THR A 82 -24.39 -31.26 -15.11
C THR A 82 -22.95 -30.75 -15.23
N TRP A 83 -22.20 -31.26 -16.20
CA TRP A 83 -20.85 -30.77 -16.52
C TRP A 83 -20.83 -29.30 -16.97
N TRP A 84 -21.96 -28.75 -17.43
CA TRP A 84 -22.06 -27.36 -17.83
C TRP A 84 -21.94 -26.36 -16.66
N ALA A 85 -22.13 -26.81 -15.41
CA ALA A 85 -21.93 -25.95 -14.23
C ALA A 85 -20.44 -25.58 -13.99
N VAL A 86 -19.50 -26.36 -14.54
CA VAL A 86 -18.06 -26.16 -14.31
C VAL A 86 -17.58 -24.84 -14.89
N LEU A 87 -17.94 -24.52 -16.13
CA LEU A 87 -17.48 -23.31 -16.80
C LEU A 87 -17.87 -22.01 -16.06
N PRO A 88 -19.15 -21.74 -15.74
CA PRO A 88 -19.51 -20.55 -14.98
C PRO A 88 -18.89 -20.56 -13.58
N TYR A 89 -18.69 -21.74 -12.97
CA TYR A 89 -18.05 -21.82 -11.65
C TYR A 89 -16.58 -21.43 -11.70
N LEU A 90 -15.83 -21.85 -12.72
CA LEU A 90 -14.43 -21.44 -12.88
C LEU A 90 -14.31 -19.92 -13.12
N VAL A 91 -15.24 -19.33 -13.88
CA VAL A 91 -15.30 -17.86 -14.04
C VAL A 91 -15.62 -17.18 -12.71
N TYR A 92 -16.60 -17.69 -11.95
CA TYR A 92 -16.91 -17.22 -10.60
C TYR A 92 -15.66 -17.25 -9.71
N CYS A 93 -14.90 -18.35 -9.72
CA CYS A 93 -13.69 -18.51 -8.91
C CYS A 93 -12.62 -17.47 -9.23
N VAL A 94 -12.34 -17.22 -10.52
CA VAL A 94 -11.37 -16.19 -10.95
C VAL A 94 -11.83 -14.80 -10.55
N LEU A 95 -13.12 -14.48 -10.71
CA LEU A 95 -13.69 -13.21 -10.26
C LEU A 95 -13.67 -13.10 -8.72
N TYR A 96 -13.83 -14.20 -8.00
CA TYR A 96 -13.83 -14.21 -6.53
C TYR A 96 -12.42 -13.99 -5.99
N ALA A 97 -11.41 -14.65 -6.54
CA ALA A 97 -10.04 -14.58 -6.05
C ALA A 97 -9.31 -13.35 -6.61
N GLN A 98 -9.02 -13.34 -7.92
CA GLN A 98 -8.18 -12.30 -8.52
C GLN A 98 -8.81 -10.92 -8.45
N THR A 99 -10.09 -10.81 -8.81
CA THR A 99 -10.70 -9.48 -8.94
C THR A 99 -10.87 -8.81 -7.56
N SER A 100 -11.01 -9.62 -6.50
CA SER A 100 -10.96 -9.16 -5.11
C SER A 100 -9.58 -8.68 -4.66
N ASP A 101 -8.47 -9.23 -5.18
CA ASP A 101 -7.11 -8.88 -4.74
C ASP A 101 -6.79 -7.42 -5.03
N SER A 102 -7.05 -6.96 -6.26
CA SER A 102 -6.88 -5.57 -6.63
C SER A 102 -7.80 -4.62 -5.86
N ARG A 103 -9.01 -5.10 -5.50
CA ARG A 103 -9.98 -4.33 -4.71
C ARG A 103 -9.57 -4.22 -3.26
N TRP A 104 -9.09 -5.31 -2.66
CA TRP A 104 -8.46 -5.31 -1.34
C TRP A 104 -7.33 -4.29 -1.29
N HIS A 105 -6.45 -4.29 -2.29
CA HIS A 105 -5.28 -3.43 -2.32
C HIS A 105 -5.66 -1.93 -2.34
N GLU A 106 -6.40 -1.50 -3.36
CA GLU A 106 -6.72 -0.09 -3.57
C GLU A 106 -7.66 0.49 -2.51
N SER A 107 -8.64 -0.31 -2.05
CA SER A 107 -9.51 0.11 -0.95
C SER A 107 -8.77 0.13 0.40
N GLY A 108 -7.73 -0.69 0.54
CA GLY A 108 -6.78 -0.66 1.67
C GLY A 108 -6.01 0.66 1.75
N HIS A 109 -5.60 1.21 0.59
CA HIS A 109 -5.01 2.56 0.46
C HIS A 109 -5.99 3.70 0.72
N GLY A 110 -7.30 3.43 0.64
CA GLY A 110 -8.35 4.42 0.83
C GLY A 110 -8.44 5.43 -0.32
N THR A 111 -7.97 5.03 -1.50
CA THR A 111 -7.88 5.86 -2.70
C THR A 111 -8.96 5.51 -3.72
N ALA A 112 -9.51 4.29 -3.69
CA ALA A 112 -10.50 3.83 -4.66
C ALA A 112 -11.77 4.70 -4.69
N PHE A 113 -12.25 5.12 -3.50
CA PHE A 113 -13.40 6.01 -3.34
C PHE A 113 -12.98 7.35 -2.72
N LYS A 114 -13.72 8.41 -3.06
CA LYS A 114 -13.71 9.68 -2.30
C LYS A 114 -14.37 9.48 -0.93
N THR A 115 -15.39 8.63 -0.86
CA THR A 115 -16.17 8.37 0.35
C THR A 115 -15.54 7.23 1.18
N ASP A 116 -15.04 7.56 2.37
CA ASP A 116 -14.23 6.63 3.19
C ASP A 116 -14.94 5.33 3.60
N TRP A 117 -16.25 5.37 3.90
CA TRP A 117 -16.96 4.16 4.31
C TRP A 117 -17.05 3.13 3.17
N MET A 118 -17.09 3.59 1.91
CA MET A 118 -17.12 2.70 0.74
C MET A 118 -15.78 1.95 0.60
N ASN A 119 -14.66 2.65 0.80
CA ASN A 119 -13.34 2.00 0.88
C ASN A 119 -13.33 0.92 1.97
N ARG A 120 -13.80 1.25 3.19
CA ARG A 120 -13.83 0.29 4.31
C ARG A 120 -14.70 -0.93 4.00
N ALA A 121 -15.90 -0.73 3.46
CA ALA A 121 -16.81 -1.83 3.15
C ALA A 121 -16.23 -2.78 2.09
N LEU A 122 -15.73 -2.22 0.98
CA LEU A 122 -15.12 -3.03 -0.07
C LEU A 122 -13.84 -3.72 0.43
N TYR A 123 -13.05 -3.05 1.26
CA TYR A 123 -11.84 -3.61 1.84
C TYR A 123 -12.11 -4.86 2.66
N GLU A 124 -13.09 -4.84 3.57
CA GLU A 124 -13.41 -6.00 4.41
C GLU A 124 -13.95 -7.17 3.58
N ILE A 125 -14.82 -6.90 2.61
CA ILE A 125 -15.36 -7.95 1.72
C ILE A 125 -14.24 -8.59 0.90
N SER A 126 -13.44 -7.77 0.21
CA SER A 126 -12.33 -8.25 -0.60
C SER A 126 -11.26 -8.94 0.23
N SER A 127 -10.98 -8.47 1.45
CA SER A 127 -10.08 -9.11 2.42
C SER A 127 -10.48 -10.56 2.71
N PHE A 128 -11.75 -10.79 3.05
CA PHE A 128 -12.26 -12.15 3.26
C PHE A 128 -12.14 -13.00 1.99
N MET A 129 -12.55 -12.45 0.85
CA MET A 129 -12.54 -13.17 -0.42
C MET A 129 -11.13 -13.61 -0.85
N VAL A 130 -10.09 -12.83 -0.55
CA VAL A 130 -8.68 -13.18 -0.87
C VAL A 130 -7.92 -13.81 0.28
N LYS A 131 -8.62 -14.29 1.33
CA LYS A 131 -7.99 -14.95 2.48
C LYS A 131 -6.94 -14.07 3.17
N ARG A 132 -7.29 -12.79 3.41
CA ARG A 132 -6.46 -11.82 4.11
C ARG A 132 -7.20 -11.26 5.31
N GLU A 133 -6.67 -11.45 6.51
CA GLU A 133 -7.18 -10.78 7.70
C GLU A 133 -6.89 -9.29 7.61
N SER A 134 -7.94 -8.49 7.46
CA SER A 134 -7.85 -7.12 6.97
C SER A 134 -6.97 -6.21 7.83
N THR A 135 -6.92 -6.42 9.14
CA THR A 135 -6.05 -5.62 10.02
C THR A 135 -4.58 -5.99 9.86
N VAL A 136 -4.22 -7.28 9.92
CA VAL A 136 -2.82 -7.74 9.72
C VAL A 136 -2.29 -7.28 8.38
N TRP A 137 -3.09 -7.48 7.33
CA TRP A 137 -2.70 -7.18 5.97
C TRP A 137 -2.61 -5.69 5.66
N ARG A 138 -3.37 -4.82 6.34
CA ARG A 138 -3.15 -3.36 6.26
C ARG A 138 -1.76 -2.96 6.74
N TRP A 139 -1.31 -3.54 7.86
CA TRP A 139 0.01 -3.25 8.44
C TRP A 139 1.14 -3.89 7.63
N SER A 140 0.95 -5.14 7.19
CA SER A 140 1.86 -5.82 6.26
C SER A 140 2.07 -5.00 4.99
N HIS A 141 0.98 -4.54 4.40
CA HIS A 141 1.05 -3.83 3.13
C HIS A 141 1.62 -2.41 3.25
N THR A 142 1.34 -1.74 4.36
CA THR A 142 2.05 -0.49 4.72
C THR A 142 3.56 -0.72 4.82
N ARG A 143 3.97 -1.84 5.42
CA ARG A 143 5.37 -2.23 5.57
C ARG A 143 6.03 -2.51 4.22
N HIS A 144 5.31 -3.21 3.34
CA HIS A 144 5.72 -3.46 1.97
C HIS A 144 5.98 -2.16 1.20
N HIS A 145 5.11 -1.15 1.31
CA HIS A 145 5.36 0.17 0.71
C HIS A 145 6.50 0.97 1.36
N SER A 146 6.84 0.67 2.61
CA SER A 146 7.98 1.32 3.27
C SER A 146 9.32 0.82 2.71
N ASP A 147 9.42 -0.49 2.57
CA ASP A 147 10.65 -1.24 2.39
C ASP A 147 10.48 -2.29 1.27
N THR A 148 9.93 -1.90 0.11
CA THR A 148 9.54 -2.82 -1.00
C THR A 148 10.71 -3.70 -1.46
N ILE A 149 10.57 -5.03 -1.35
CA ILE A 149 11.62 -6.03 -1.60
C ILE A 149 12.95 -5.71 -0.89
N ILE A 150 12.88 -5.17 0.32
CA ILE A 150 14.03 -5.16 1.23
C ILE A 150 13.97 -6.43 2.07
N VAL A 151 14.97 -7.28 1.89
CA VAL A 151 15.06 -8.61 2.51
C VAL A 151 15.16 -8.48 4.02
N GLY A 152 14.35 -9.26 4.75
CA GLY A 152 14.24 -9.19 6.21
C GLY A 152 13.41 -8.01 6.73
N ARG A 153 12.82 -7.20 5.83
CA ARG A 153 12.01 -6.02 6.18
C ARG A 153 10.60 -6.09 5.60
N ASP A 154 10.48 -6.59 4.38
CA ASP A 154 9.22 -6.69 3.64
C ASP A 154 8.50 -8.03 3.91
N PRO A 155 7.32 -8.02 4.56
CA PRO A 155 6.52 -9.23 4.81
C PRO A 155 5.90 -9.83 3.54
N GLU A 156 5.86 -9.10 2.42
CA GLU A 156 5.13 -9.47 1.21
C GLU A 156 6.02 -10.01 0.09
N ILE A 157 7.29 -10.36 0.39
CA ILE A 157 8.17 -11.05 -0.54
C ILE A 157 7.67 -12.48 -0.76
N ASN A 158 6.91 -12.66 -1.85
CA ASN A 158 6.32 -13.95 -2.22
C ASN A 158 7.31 -14.89 -2.95
N PHE A 159 8.48 -14.39 -3.36
CA PHE A 159 9.45 -15.11 -4.19
C PHE A 159 10.88 -14.95 -3.66
N PRO A 160 11.22 -15.61 -2.54
CA PRO A 160 12.57 -15.58 -1.99
C PRO A 160 13.58 -16.25 -2.93
N ARG A 161 14.87 -16.06 -2.69
CA ARG A 161 15.96 -16.65 -3.47
C ARG A 161 16.81 -17.59 -2.61
N PRO A 162 16.99 -18.86 -3.00
CA PRO A 162 16.41 -19.51 -4.18
C PRO A 162 14.88 -19.66 -4.06
N ALA A 163 14.20 -19.70 -5.21
CA ALA A 163 12.74 -19.75 -5.28
C ALA A 163 12.16 -21.03 -4.66
N ASP A 164 11.14 -20.88 -3.81
CA ASP A 164 10.35 -22.00 -3.29
C ASP A 164 9.32 -22.46 -4.32
N LEU A 165 9.73 -23.39 -5.19
CA LEU A 165 8.85 -23.95 -6.23
C LEU A 165 7.66 -24.70 -5.64
N LYS A 166 7.81 -25.35 -4.49
CA LYS A 166 6.71 -26.07 -3.84
C LYS A 166 5.68 -25.07 -3.30
N GLY A 167 6.15 -24.02 -2.62
CA GLY A 167 5.32 -22.91 -2.17
C GLY A 167 4.58 -22.23 -3.33
N LEU A 168 5.26 -21.99 -4.45
CA LEU A 168 4.64 -21.45 -5.67
C LEU A 168 3.54 -22.37 -6.21
N LEU A 169 3.81 -23.67 -6.35
CA LEU A 169 2.82 -24.63 -6.85
C LEU A 169 1.59 -24.72 -5.93
N LEU A 170 1.79 -24.78 -4.60
CA LEU A 170 0.69 -24.75 -3.63
C LEU A 170 -0.07 -23.41 -3.67
N GLY A 171 0.66 -22.32 -3.88
CA GLY A 171 0.14 -20.97 -4.01
C GLY A 171 -0.85 -20.80 -5.16
N LEU A 172 -0.54 -21.37 -6.33
CA LEU A 172 -1.43 -21.33 -7.51
C LEU A 172 -2.86 -21.83 -7.22
N PHE A 173 -3.01 -22.72 -6.25
CA PHE A 173 -4.28 -23.31 -5.83
C PHE A 173 -4.70 -22.89 -4.41
N ALA A 174 -4.07 -21.86 -3.82
CA ALA A 174 -4.36 -21.40 -2.46
C ALA A 174 -4.36 -22.53 -1.39
N LEU A 175 -3.45 -23.51 -1.56
CA LEU A 175 -3.31 -24.70 -0.72
C LEU A 175 -2.16 -24.58 0.30
N HIS A 176 -1.54 -23.41 0.41
CA HIS A 176 -0.50 -23.20 1.41
C HIS A 176 -1.11 -23.26 2.83
N PRO A 177 -0.56 -24.07 3.76
CA PRO A 177 -1.16 -24.26 5.08
C PRO A 177 -1.08 -23.02 5.98
N ASP A 178 -0.13 -22.11 5.71
CA ASP A 178 0.17 -20.93 6.56
C ASP A 178 -1.06 -20.04 6.81
N TYR A 179 -1.92 -19.82 5.81
CA TYR A 179 -3.14 -19.03 6.01
C TYR A 179 -4.03 -19.64 7.10
N TRP A 180 -4.29 -20.94 7.01
CA TRP A 180 -5.15 -21.62 7.98
C TRP A 180 -4.48 -21.67 9.35
N GLN A 181 -3.16 -21.89 9.41
CA GLN A 181 -2.40 -21.86 10.67
C GLN A 181 -2.50 -20.51 11.37
N ARG A 182 -2.30 -19.39 10.63
CA ARG A 182 -2.49 -18.02 11.13
C ARG A 182 -3.90 -17.78 11.60
N LEU A 183 -4.90 -18.09 10.76
CA LEU A 183 -6.30 -17.87 11.07
C LEU A 183 -6.71 -18.60 12.37
N TRP A 184 -6.30 -19.86 12.54
CA TRP A 184 -6.57 -20.61 13.76
C TRP A 184 -5.84 -20.03 14.97
N LEU A 185 -4.57 -19.66 14.82
CA LEU A 185 -3.78 -19.05 15.89
C LEU A 185 -4.43 -17.74 16.37
N HIS A 186 -4.79 -16.84 15.46
CA HIS A 186 -5.49 -15.60 15.75
C HIS A 186 -6.86 -15.84 16.38
N ALA A 187 -7.63 -16.82 15.89
CA ALA A 187 -8.93 -17.17 16.47
C ALA A 187 -8.82 -17.60 17.95
N THR A 188 -7.70 -18.23 18.33
CA THR A 188 -7.37 -18.59 19.73
C THR A 188 -6.79 -17.44 20.56
N GLY A 189 -6.63 -16.24 19.99
CA GLY A 189 -6.16 -15.05 20.70
C GLY A 189 -4.64 -14.93 20.80
N ARG A 190 -3.88 -15.52 19.87
CA ARG A 190 -2.42 -15.49 19.84
C ARG A 190 -1.93 -14.84 18.54
N MET A 191 -0.89 -14.01 18.62
CA MET A 191 -0.22 -13.41 17.45
C MET A 191 1.05 -14.19 17.10
N ARG A 192 1.45 -14.23 15.81
CA ARG A 192 2.78 -14.73 15.44
C ARG A 192 3.86 -13.68 15.71
N ALA A 193 5.08 -14.16 15.93
CA ALA A 193 6.23 -13.32 16.21
C ALA A 193 6.60 -12.40 15.05
N ASP A 194 6.47 -12.86 13.80
CA ASP A 194 6.75 -12.06 12.61
C ASP A 194 5.74 -10.93 12.40
N GLU A 195 4.45 -11.21 12.62
CA GLU A 195 3.38 -10.20 12.57
C GLU A 195 3.51 -9.14 13.67
N ALA A 196 3.95 -9.55 14.86
CA ALA A 196 4.16 -8.66 15.99
C ALA A 196 5.23 -7.58 15.74
N VAL A 197 6.11 -7.76 14.73
CA VAL A 197 7.13 -6.77 14.34
C VAL A 197 6.52 -5.52 13.70
N TYR A 198 5.39 -5.65 13.00
CA TYR A 198 4.78 -4.56 12.24
C TYR A 198 3.33 -4.24 12.64
N VAL A 199 2.66 -5.11 13.40
CA VAL A 199 1.31 -4.86 13.93
C VAL A 199 1.41 -4.29 15.35
N PRO A 200 0.86 -3.08 15.60
CA PRO A 200 0.79 -2.52 16.95
C PRO A 200 -0.09 -3.36 17.90
N ARG A 201 0.32 -3.48 19.17
CA ARG A 201 -0.38 -4.30 20.17
C ARG A 201 -1.86 -3.94 20.38
N HIS A 202 -2.24 -2.67 20.23
CA HIS A 202 -3.63 -2.23 20.39
C HIS A 202 -4.57 -2.77 19.29
N GLU A 203 -4.03 -3.28 18.18
CA GLU A 203 -4.81 -3.87 17.08
C GLU A 203 -5.08 -5.37 17.28
N TYR A 204 -4.41 -6.03 18.23
CA TYR A 204 -4.47 -7.50 18.38
C TYR A 204 -5.89 -8.00 18.68
N ALA A 205 -6.62 -7.31 19.55
CA ALA A 205 -7.99 -7.68 19.89
C ALA A 205 -8.89 -7.69 18.64
N LYS A 206 -8.72 -6.70 17.75
CA LYS A 206 -9.46 -6.61 16.49
C LYS A 206 -9.13 -7.76 15.55
N ILE A 207 -7.85 -8.12 15.43
CA ILE A 207 -7.40 -9.27 14.63
C ILE A 207 -8.06 -10.56 15.13
N PHE A 208 -8.05 -10.81 16.45
CA PHE A 208 -8.65 -12.01 17.02
C PHE A 208 -10.16 -12.11 16.75
N TRP A 209 -10.87 -10.97 16.84
CA TRP A 209 -12.29 -10.92 16.49
C TRP A 209 -12.53 -11.18 15.01
N GLN A 210 -11.73 -10.60 14.12
CA GLN A 210 -11.82 -10.83 12.67
C GLN A 210 -11.55 -12.29 12.31
N ALA A 211 -10.54 -12.92 12.93
CA ALA A 211 -10.23 -14.33 12.74
C ALA A 211 -11.42 -15.23 13.12
N ARG A 212 -12.04 -14.99 14.28
CA ARG A 212 -13.23 -15.72 14.74
C ARG A 212 -14.41 -15.54 13.79
N LEU A 213 -14.61 -14.33 13.27
CA LEU A 213 -15.64 -14.05 12.28
C LEU A 213 -15.39 -14.84 10.99
N PHE A 214 -14.14 -14.88 10.48
CA PHE A 214 -13.79 -15.65 9.29
C PHE A 214 -14.04 -17.15 9.50
N VAL A 215 -13.62 -17.70 10.65
CA VAL A 215 -13.91 -19.09 11.03
C VAL A 215 -15.41 -19.35 11.08
N LEU A 216 -16.20 -18.44 11.68
CA LEU A 216 -17.66 -18.55 11.73
C LEU A 216 -18.28 -18.58 10.32
N ILE A 217 -17.82 -17.74 9.39
CA ILE A 217 -18.31 -17.74 7.99
C ILE A 217 -18.03 -19.09 7.32
N TYR A 218 -16.82 -19.64 7.48
CA TYR A 218 -16.49 -20.95 6.91
C TYR A 218 -17.33 -22.08 7.53
N LEU A 219 -17.48 -22.09 8.85
CA LEU A 219 -18.31 -23.08 9.55
C LEU A 219 -19.79 -22.95 9.16
N ALA A 220 -20.30 -21.73 8.99
CA ALA A 220 -21.66 -21.49 8.53
C ALA A 220 -21.87 -22.02 7.10
N ALA A 221 -20.91 -21.80 6.18
CA ALA A 221 -20.98 -22.34 4.82
C ALA A 221 -20.97 -23.88 4.83
N ILE A 222 -20.12 -24.51 5.65
CA ILE A 222 -20.07 -25.97 5.80
C ILE A 222 -21.38 -26.50 6.40
N GLY A 223 -21.87 -25.87 7.48
CA GLY A 223 -23.12 -26.25 8.14
C GLY A 223 -24.32 -26.10 7.20
N LEU A 224 -24.39 -25.02 6.41
CA LEU A 224 -25.40 -24.82 5.39
C LEU A 224 -25.33 -25.89 4.29
N SER A 225 -24.12 -26.26 3.87
CA SER A 225 -23.92 -27.37 2.93
C SER A 225 -24.47 -28.70 3.46
N VAL A 226 -24.22 -29.02 4.74
CA VAL A 226 -24.77 -30.23 5.38
C VAL A 226 -26.30 -30.15 5.49
N GLY A 227 -26.84 -29.03 5.97
CA GLY A 227 -28.28 -28.83 6.15
C GLY A 227 -29.07 -28.90 4.84
N LEU A 228 -28.54 -28.29 3.78
CA LEU A 228 -29.13 -28.32 2.43
C LEU A 228 -28.80 -29.61 1.66
N ARG A 229 -27.94 -30.49 2.19
CA ARG A 229 -27.38 -31.65 1.49
C ARG A 229 -26.81 -31.26 0.11
N SER A 230 -26.14 -30.12 0.04
CA SER A 230 -25.64 -29.53 -1.21
C SER A 230 -24.23 -28.98 -1.03
N TRP A 231 -23.38 -29.22 -2.02
CA TRP A 231 -22.00 -28.69 -2.03
C TRP A 231 -21.92 -27.21 -2.40
N LEU A 232 -23.02 -26.60 -2.90
CA LEU A 232 -23.01 -25.24 -3.43
C LEU A 232 -22.51 -24.17 -2.42
N PRO A 233 -22.94 -24.15 -1.14
CA PRO A 233 -22.39 -23.20 -0.17
C PRO A 233 -20.87 -23.29 0.01
N VAL A 234 -20.33 -24.50 0.16
CA VAL A 234 -18.88 -24.74 0.26
C VAL A 234 -18.16 -24.34 -1.03
N LEU A 235 -18.74 -24.61 -2.20
CA LEU A 235 -18.17 -24.22 -3.49
C LEU A 235 -18.10 -22.70 -3.64
N PHE A 236 -19.14 -21.97 -3.26
CA PHE A 236 -19.17 -20.51 -3.44
C PHE A 236 -18.41 -19.72 -2.39
N ILE A 237 -18.11 -20.29 -1.21
CA ILE A 237 -17.46 -19.57 -0.10
C ILE A 237 -16.06 -20.12 0.23
N CYS A 238 -15.91 -21.45 0.34
CA CYS A 238 -14.67 -22.06 0.84
C CYS A 238 -13.67 -22.37 -0.28
N LEU A 239 -14.17 -22.90 -1.41
CA LEU A 239 -13.37 -23.38 -2.52
C LEU A 239 -13.06 -22.39 -3.67
N PRO A 240 -13.59 -21.15 -3.76
CA PRO A 240 -13.33 -20.32 -4.94
C PRO A 240 -11.84 -20.03 -5.17
N ASN A 241 -11.09 -19.78 -4.10
CA ASN A 241 -9.65 -19.52 -4.19
C ASN A 241 -8.87 -20.73 -4.73
N VAL A 242 -9.34 -21.96 -4.50
CA VAL A 242 -8.65 -23.15 -5.00
C VAL A 242 -8.59 -23.16 -6.53
N PHE A 243 -9.62 -22.67 -7.19
CA PHE A 243 -9.72 -22.66 -8.65
C PHE A 243 -9.47 -21.29 -9.27
N GLY A 244 -9.44 -20.22 -8.47
CA GLY A 244 -9.33 -18.83 -8.95
C GLY A 244 -7.98 -18.17 -8.75
N THR A 245 -7.17 -18.62 -7.78
CA THR A 245 -5.95 -17.91 -7.35
C THR A 245 -4.81 -17.96 -8.38
N TRP A 246 -4.84 -18.87 -9.36
CA TRP A 246 -3.79 -18.96 -10.38
C TRP A 246 -3.56 -17.63 -11.13
N LEU A 247 -4.63 -16.88 -11.42
CA LEU A 247 -4.51 -15.59 -12.13
C LEU A 247 -3.87 -14.51 -11.26
N LEU A 248 -4.05 -14.60 -9.93
CA LEU A 248 -3.37 -13.74 -8.96
C LEU A 248 -1.86 -13.95 -9.00
N TYR A 249 -1.40 -15.18 -9.09
CA TYR A 249 0.02 -15.43 -9.29
C TYR A 249 0.51 -14.92 -10.65
N VAL A 250 -0.30 -15.06 -11.71
CA VAL A 250 0.04 -14.51 -13.04
C VAL A 250 0.31 -13.00 -12.96
N TYR A 251 -0.48 -12.26 -12.18
CA TYR A 251 -0.27 -10.81 -12.02
C TYR A 251 0.80 -10.47 -10.97
N ASN A 252 0.79 -11.08 -9.79
CA ASN A 252 1.72 -10.73 -8.71
C ASN A 252 3.17 -11.01 -9.08
N LEU A 253 3.46 -12.08 -9.82
CA LEU A 253 4.82 -12.29 -10.34
C LEU A 253 5.24 -11.19 -11.33
N THR A 254 4.30 -10.60 -12.07
CA THR A 254 4.66 -9.50 -12.98
C THR A 254 5.07 -8.24 -12.24
N GLN A 255 4.61 -8.02 -11.01
CA GLN A 255 5.00 -6.87 -10.20
C GLN A 255 6.51 -6.85 -9.94
N HIS A 256 7.05 -7.95 -9.41
CA HIS A 256 8.37 -7.97 -8.77
C HIS A 256 9.27 -9.14 -9.19
N GLY A 257 8.72 -10.21 -9.78
CA GLY A 257 9.41 -11.49 -9.99
C GLY A 257 10.71 -11.36 -10.78
N GLY A 258 11.83 -11.80 -10.21
CA GLY A 258 13.13 -11.77 -10.90
C GLY A 258 13.86 -10.41 -10.92
N LEU A 259 13.33 -9.36 -10.29
CA LEU A 259 13.95 -8.02 -10.26
C LEU A 259 14.96 -7.84 -9.13
N ALA A 260 15.51 -6.66 -8.94
CA ALA A 260 16.46 -6.39 -7.86
C ALA A 260 15.78 -6.40 -6.48
N GLU A 261 16.50 -6.86 -5.45
CA GLU A 261 16.13 -6.72 -4.03
C GLU A 261 17.12 -5.77 -3.36
N ASN A 262 16.75 -5.20 -2.21
CA ASN A 262 17.64 -4.33 -1.42
C ASN A 262 18.12 -3.08 -2.19
N VAL A 263 17.25 -2.51 -3.03
CA VAL A 263 17.49 -1.27 -3.79
C VAL A 263 16.43 -0.23 -3.43
N LEU A 264 16.81 1.05 -3.45
CA LEU A 264 15.94 2.19 -3.09
C LEU A 264 15.38 2.94 -4.30
N ASP A 265 15.14 2.22 -5.40
CA ASP A 265 14.54 2.76 -6.62
C ASP A 265 13.49 1.77 -7.17
N HIS A 266 12.21 2.16 -7.11
CA HIS A 266 11.10 1.33 -7.57
C HIS A 266 11.20 0.94 -9.04
N ARG A 267 11.92 1.71 -9.86
CA ARG A 267 12.15 1.41 -11.28
C ARG A 267 12.97 0.13 -11.48
N LEU A 268 13.78 -0.25 -10.48
CA LEU A 268 14.62 -1.45 -10.50
C LEU A 268 13.95 -2.69 -9.90
N ASN A 269 12.95 -2.52 -9.04
CA ASN A 269 12.31 -3.61 -8.30
C ASN A 269 10.81 -3.80 -8.60
N CYS A 270 10.20 -2.95 -9.43
CA CYS A 270 8.81 -3.06 -9.90
C CYS A 270 8.73 -3.10 -11.44
N ARG A 271 7.59 -3.53 -12.01
CA ARG A 271 7.29 -3.43 -13.46
C ARG A 271 5.98 -2.75 -13.78
N THR A 272 5.99 -2.08 -14.93
CA THR A 272 4.79 -1.64 -15.63
C THR A 272 4.56 -2.57 -16.83
N VAL A 273 3.38 -3.17 -16.91
CA VAL A 273 3.01 -4.13 -17.95
C VAL A 273 1.75 -3.65 -18.64
N TYR A 274 1.75 -3.52 -19.97
CA TYR A 274 0.51 -3.20 -20.66
C TYR A 274 -0.45 -4.38 -20.66
N MET A 275 -1.72 -4.08 -20.45
CA MET A 275 -2.79 -5.07 -20.32
C MET A 275 -4.01 -4.63 -21.13
N ASN A 276 -4.77 -5.60 -21.66
CA ASN A 276 -6.03 -5.32 -22.34
C ASN A 276 -7.12 -4.86 -21.34
N ARG A 277 -8.26 -4.38 -21.86
CA ARG A 277 -9.34 -3.82 -21.04
C ARG A 277 -9.87 -4.78 -19.98
N VAL A 278 -9.96 -6.07 -20.29
CA VAL A 278 -10.46 -7.10 -19.36
C VAL A 278 -9.51 -7.30 -18.19
N ASN A 279 -8.21 -7.46 -18.47
CA ASN A 279 -7.19 -7.59 -17.42
C ASN A 279 -7.09 -6.31 -16.57
N ARG A 280 -7.16 -5.13 -17.20
CA ARG A 280 -7.16 -3.84 -16.48
C ARG A 280 -8.38 -3.64 -15.57
N PHE A 281 -9.53 -4.21 -15.93
CA PHE A 281 -10.72 -4.23 -15.08
C PHE A 281 -10.54 -5.17 -13.87
N MET A 282 -10.06 -6.40 -14.11
CA MET A 282 -9.83 -7.38 -13.05
C MET A 282 -8.72 -6.93 -12.09
N TYR A 283 -7.71 -6.24 -12.60
CA TYR A 283 -6.53 -5.82 -11.85
C TYR A 283 -6.57 -4.35 -11.39
N TRP A 284 -7.66 -3.62 -11.65
CA TRP A 284 -7.81 -2.20 -11.33
C TRP A 284 -6.56 -1.37 -11.68
N ASN A 285 -6.11 -1.44 -12.93
CA ASN A 285 -4.92 -0.72 -13.40
C ASN A 285 -3.62 -0.94 -12.57
N MET A 286 -3.54 -1.94 -11.69
CA MET A 286 -2.30 -2.32 -10.98
C MET A 286 -1.21 -2.89 -11.88
N ASN A 287 -1.47 -2.92 -13.18
CA ASN A 287 -0.47 -3.13 -14.19
C ASN A 287 0.53 -1.96 -14.30
N TYR A 288 0.23 -0.80 -13.70
CA TYR A 288 1.11 0.36 -13.51
C TYR A 288 1.75 0.33 -12.11
N HIS A 289 2.47 -0.75 -11.82
CA HIS A 289 2.92 -1.06 -10.45
C HIS A 289 4.09 -0.18 -10.00
N VAL A 290 5.01 0.19 -10.90
CA VAL A 290 6.11 1.12 -10.58
C VAL A 290 5.54 2.46 -10.14
N GLU A 291 4.55 2.95 -10.88
CA GLU A 291 3.88 4.22 -10.61
C GLU A 291 3.14 4.17 -9.27
N HIS A 292 2.43 3.08 -9.02
CA HIS A 292 1.72 2.85 -7.75
C HIS A 292 2.67 2.89 -6.55
N HIS A 293 3.76 2.12 -6.58
CA HIS A 293 4.72 2.10 -5.48
C HIS A 293 5.38 3.46 -5.23
N MET A 294 5.62 4.20 -6.30
CA MET A 294 6.24 5.52 -6.21
C MET A 294 5.26 6.61 -5.74
N PHE A 295 3.96 6.45 -5.99
CA PHE A 295 2.90 7.41 -5.66
C PHE A 295 1.61 6.70 -5.19
N PRO A 296 1.61 6.02 -4.02
CA PRO A 296 0.49 5.18 -3.56
C PRO A 296 -0.78 5.97 -3.19
N MET A 297 -0.72 7.31 -3.19
CA MET A 297 -1.90 8.17 -3.03
C MET A 297 -2.71 8.35 -4.33
N VAL A 298 -2.12 8.06 -5.49
CA VAL A 298 -2.81 8.23 -6.78
C VAL A 298 -3.79 7.09 -6.97
N PRO A 299 -5.10 7.36 -7.11
CA PRO A 299 -6.11 6.33 -7.25
C PRO A 299 -5.93 5.55 -8.56
N TYR A 300 -6.30 4.27 -8.52
CA TYR A 300 -6.16 3.34 -9.65
C TYR A 300 -6.66 3.87 -11.01
N HIS A 301 -7.72 4.67 -11.03
CA HIS A 301 -8.28 5.22 -12.27
C HIS A 301 -7.40 6.30 -12.90
N ALA A 302 -6.51 6.93 -12.13
CA ALA A 302 -5.58 7.98 -12.56
C ALA A 302 -4.18 7.45 -12.92
N LEU A 303 -3.85 6.21 -12.56
CA LEU A 303 -2.55 5.59 -12.87
C LEU A 303 -2.14 5.63 -14.35
N PRO A 304 -3.04 5.45 -15.33
CA PRO A 304 -2.65 5.60 -16.74
C PRO A 304 -2.17 7.02 -17.08
N ALA A 305 -2.75 8.04 -16.45
CA ALA A 305 -2.34 9.43 -16.63
C ALA A 305 -1.03 9.73 -15.89
N LEU A 306 -0.85 9.16 -14.69
CA LEU A 306 0.44 9.21 -13.97
C LEU A 306 1.55 8.57 -14.79
N HIS A 307 1.32 7.36 -15.32
CA HIS A 307 2.25 6.67 -16.21
C HIS A 307 2.67 7.55 -17.38
N ALA A 308 1.72 8.21 -18.05
CA ALA A 308 2.03 9.13 -19.14
C ALA A 308 2.90 10.32 -18.68
N ALA A 309 2.66 10.86 -17.48
CA ALA A 309 3.40 12.00 -16.93
C ALA A 309 4.85 11.66 -16.56
N VAL A 310 5.11 10.44 -16.07
CA VAL A 310 6.45 10.02 -15.62
C VAL A 310 7.20 9.15 -16.64
N LYS A 311 6.57 8.82 -17.78
CA LYS A 311 7.09 7.86 -18.77
C LYS A 311 8.54 8.13 -19.20
N SER A 312 8.94 9.39 -19.32
CA SER A 312 10.29 9.79 -19.76
C SER A 312 11.39 9.44 -18.73
N ASP A 313 11.02 9.24 -17.47
CA ASP A 313 11.93 8.89 -16.37
C ASP A 313 11.79 7.43 -15.94
N MET A 314 11.00 6.65 -16.69
CA MET A 314 10.72 5.24 -16.42
C MET A 314 11.44 4.32 -17.41
N PRO A 315 11.81 3.10 -16.99
CA PRO A 315 12.26 2.07 -17.91
C PRO A 315 11.13 1.67 -18.88
N PRO A 316 11.45 1.13 -20.07
CA PRO A 316 10.44 0.71 -21.03
C PRO A 316 9.40 -0.25 -20.41
N PRO A 317 8.09 0.00 -20.60
CA PRO A 317 7.06 -0.90 -20.12
C PRO A 317 7.00 -2.17 -20.97
N TYR A 318 6.59 -3.27 -20.36
CA TYR A 318 6.41 -4.52 -21.08
C TYR A 318 5.16 -4.43 -21.98
N PRO A 319 5.23 -4.87 -23.25
CA PRO A 319 4.11 -4.74 -24.19
C PRO A 319 2.91 -5.65 -23.85
N GLY A 320 3.07 -6.60 -22.92
CA GLY A 320 2.03 -7.53 -22.52
C GLY A 320 2.49 -8.46 -21.39
N ILE A 321 1.52 -9.14 -20.76
CA ILE A 321 1.77 -10.16 -19.71
C ILE A 321 2.75 -11.23 -20.22
N TRP A 322 2.56 -11.72 -21.44
CA TRP A 322 3.45 -12.73 -22.03
C TRP A 322 4.90 -12.26 -22.17
N ALA A 323 5.12 -11.01 -22.56
CA ALA A 323 6.47 -10.46 -22.67
C ALA A 323 7.17 -10.37 -21.31
N ALA A 324 6.44 -10.01 -20.26
CA ALA A 324 6.97 -10.05 -18.89
C ALA A 324 7.30 -11.50 -18.48
N TRP A 325 6.40 -12.45 -18.72
CA TRP A 325 6.61 -13.86 -18.36
C TRP A 325 7.76 -14.54 -19.11
N ARG A 326 8.00 -14.16 -20.37
CA ARG A 326 9.17 -14.62 -21.14
C ARG A 326 10.51 -14.24 -20.50
N GLU A 327 10.53 -13.20 -19.68
CA GLU A 327 11.72 -12.78 -18.94
C GLU A 327 11.73 -13.32 -17.49
N ILE A 328 10.57 -13.29 -16.82
CA ILE A 328 10.41 -13.76 -15.43
C ILE A 328 10.77 -15.24 -15.28
N PHE A 329 10.26 -16.11 -16.16
CA PHE A 329 10.47 -17.55 -16.01
C PHE A 329 11.95 -17.97 -16.12
N PRO A 330 12.72 -17.53 -17.15
CA PRO A 330 14.16 -17.77 -17.19
C PRO A 330 14.91 -17.17 -15.99
N ALA A 331 14.49 -15.98 -15.53
CA ALA A 331 15.14 -15.32 -14.40
C ALA A 331 14.96 -16.11 -13.09
N ILE A 332 13.75 -16.55 -12.78
CA ILE A 332 13.47 -17.40 -11.61
C ILE A 332 14.24 -18.71 -11.70
N ARG A 333 14.26 -19.35 -12.88
CA ARG A 333 15.03 -20.57 -13.11
C ARG A 333 16.53 -20.36 -12.83
N ARG A 334 17.07 -19.19 -13.19
CA ARG A 334 18.46 -18.82 -12.88
C ARG A 334 18.66 -18.55 -11.40
N GLN A 335 17.72 -17.85 -10.74
CA GLN A 335 17.74 -17.56 -9.30
C GLN A 335 17.72 -18.80 -8.40
N LEU A 336 17.22 -19.94 -8.91
CA LEU A 336 17.33 -21.23 -8.22
C LEU A 336 18.79 -21.71 -8.05
N ARG A 337 19.66 -21.36 -9.00
CA ARG A 337 21.08 -21.78 -9.03
C ARG A 337 22.01 -20.67 -8.55
N ASP A 338 21.63 -19.43 -8.84
CA ASP A 338 22.37 -18.22 -8.52
C ASP A 338 21.41 -17.22 -7.85
N PRO A 339 21.23 -17.30 -6.52
CA PRO A 339 20.33 -16.41 -5.77
C PRO A 339 20.67 -14.93 -5.93
N SER A 340 21.89 -14.59 -6.32
CA SER A 340 22.35 -13.22 -6.53
C SER A 340 21.86 -12.62 -7.85
N TYR A 341 21.42 -13.46 -8.80
CA TYR A 341 20.94 -13.01 -10.10
C TYR A 341 19.66 -12.18 -9.98
N TYR A 342 19.59 -11.14 -10.79
CA TYR A 342 18.36 -10.40 -11.06
C TYR A 342 18.41 -9.83 -12.48
N ILE A 343 17.24 -9.51 -13.00
CA ILE A 343 17.07 -8.81 -14.27
C ILE A 343 17.53 -7.36 -14.09
N LYS A 344 18.59 -6.98 -14.80
CA LYS A 344 19.08 -5.60 -14.83
C LYS A 344 18.22 -4.79 -15.79
N ARG A 345 17.50 -3.81 -15.26
CA ARG A 345 16.70 -2.88 -16.07
C ARG A 345 17.54 -1.67 -16.47
N GLU A 346 17.44 -1.29 -17.73
CA GLU A 346 18.02 -0.05 -18.23
C GLU A 346 17.13 1.12 -17.80
N LEU A 347 17.72 2.08 -17.09
CA LEU A 347 17.03 3.28 -16.63
C LEU A 347 17.49 4.49 -17.45
N PRO A 348 16.59 5.43 -17.75
CA PRO A 348 17.01 6.75 -18.20
C PRO A 348 17.81 7.47 -17.11
N ALA A 349 18.54 8.52 -17.49
CA ALA A 349 19.20 9.39 -16.53
C ALA A 349 18.14 9.99 -15.58
N PRO A 350 18.38 9.97 -14.25
CA PRO A 350 17.40 10.46 -13.29
C PRO A 350 17.14 11.95 -13.49
N GLN A 351 15.87 12.34 -13.56
CA GLN A 351 15.45 13.71 -13.83
C GLN A 351 15.43 14.61 -12.57
N GLY A 352 15.88 14.10 -11.42
CA GLY A 352 15.89 14.82 -10.14
C GLY A 352 14.60 14.62 -9.33
N LYS A 353 14.41 15.42 -8.28
CA LYS A 353 13.20 15.38 -7.41
C LYS A 353 12.35 16.62 -7.64
N ALA A 354 11.03 16.46 -7.55
CA ALA A 354 10.14 17.62 -7.51
C ALA A 354 10.39 18.41 -6.22
N GLU A 355 10.68 19.70 -6.36
CA GLU A 355 10.86 20.58 -5.19
C GLU A 355 9.52 20.88 -4.53
N ILE A 356 9.45 20.65 -3.22
CA ILE A 356 8.32 21.10 -2.40
C ILE A 356 8.63 22.55 -2.00
N PRO A 357 7.72 23.51 -2.23
CA PRO A 357 7.91 24.88 -1.77
C PRO A 357 8.19 24.94 -0.27
N VAL A 358 9.29 25.61 0.09
CA VAL A 358 9.71 25.79 1.49
C VAL A 358 9.71 27.27 1.83
N TRP A 359 8.97 27.61 2.88
CA TRP A 359 9.10 28.90 3.55
C TRP A 359 10.15 28.79 4.64
N ARG A 360 11.03 29.80 4.75
CA ARG A 360 12.08 29.84 5.77
C ARG A 360 12.09 31.19 6.43
N SER A 361 12.20 31.18 7.75
CA SER A 361 12.38 32.38 8.56
C SER A 361 13.18 32.01 9.78
N ASP A 362 14.30 32.70 10.00
CA ASP A 362 15.09 32.62 11.24
C ASP A 362 14.89 33.87 12.11
N ALA A 363 13.83 34.63 11.85
CA ALA A 363 13.50 35.82 12.62
C ALA A 363 13.15 35.45 14.07
N ALA A 364 13.62 36.26 15.01
CA ALA A 364 13.21 36.11 16.40
C ALA A 364 11.67 36.28 16.52
N PRO A 365 11.03 35.54 17.43
CA PRO A 365 9.61 35.74 17.72
C PRO A 365 9.33 37.18 18.14
N ASP A 366 8.13 37.69 17.81
CA ASP A 366 7.64 38.97 18.32
C ASP A 366 7.41 38.93 19.85
N ALA A 367 6.99 40.06 20.43
CA ALA A 367 6.74 40.18 21.87
C ALA A 367 5.72 39.15 22.41
N ASP A 368 4.82 38.68 21.55
CA ASP A 368 3.78 37.69 21.88
C ASP A 368 4.19 36.25 21.52
N GLY A 369 5.42 36.05 21.05
CA GLY A 369 6.02 34.75 20.72
C GLY A 369 5.70 34.23 19.32
N TRP A 370 5.26 35.09 18.40
CA TRP A 370 4.92 34.71 17.03
C TRP A 370 6.09 34.90 16.07
N VAL A 371 6.30 33.90 15.21
CA VAL A 371 7.29 33.92 14.15
C VAL A 371 6.57 34.10 12.82
N GLU A 372 7.04 35.05 12.02
CA GLU A 372 6.54 35.22 10.66
C GLU A 372 7.00 34.05 9.79
N ALA A 373 6.04 33.26 9.26
CA ALA A 373 6.33 32.15 8.37
C ALA A 373 6.46 32.58 6.90
N GLY A 374 5.79 33.68 6.52
CA GLY A 374 5.82 34.27 5.17
C GLY A 374 4.42 34.55 4.61
N GLY A 375 4.34 34.87 3.31
CA GLY A 375 3.07 34.81 2.56
C GLY A 375 2.53 36.09 1.90
N ASN A 376 3.33 36.85 1.14
CA ASN A 376 2.75 37.86 0.24
C ASN A 376 1.74 37.26 -0.78
N THR A 377 1.82 35.95 -1.03
CA THR A 377 0.80 35.16 -1.74
C THR A 377 0.20 34.17 -0.73
N GLY A 378 -1.07 34.37 -0.36
CA GLY A 378 -1.73 33.55 0.65
C GLY A 378 -1.71 32.05 0.28
N LEU A 379 -1.41 31.19 1.26
CA LEU A 379 -1.53 29.73 1.11
C LEU A 379 -2.92 29.39 0.54
N ALA A 380 -3.00 28.67 -0.57
CA ALA A 380 -4.28 28.36 -1.22
C ALA A 380 -5.16 27.48 -0.32
N ARG A 381 -6.48 27.47 -0.52
CA ARG A 381 -7.37 26.50 0.15
C ARG A 381 -6.98 25.07 -0.23
N LYS A 382 -7.21 24.13 0.68
CA LYS A 382 -6.84 22.70 0.55
C LYS A 382 -5.35 22.52 0.21
N SER A 383 -4.48 23.30 0.84
CA SER A 383 -3.05 23.22 0.57
C SER A 383 -2.23 23.22 1.83
N VAL A 384 -0.99 22.78 1.67
CA VAL A 384 0.02 22.66 2.72
C VAL A 384 1.32 23.26 2.21
N VAL A 385 2.08 23.88 3.10
CA VAL A 385 3.44 24.35 2.83
C VAL A 385 4.37 23.93 3.96
N ARG A 386 5.62 23.64 3.59
CA ARG A 386 6.68 23.39 4.56
C ARG A 386 7.20 24.73 5.08
N PHE A 387 7.31 24.85 6.39
CA PHE A 387 7.93 25.97 7.05
C PHE A 387 9.11 25.50 7.91
N ASP A 388 10.31 26.02 7.65
CA ASP A 388 11.50 25.75 8.45
C ASP A 388 11.88 26.98 9.27
N HIS A 389 12.20 26.75 10.56
CA HIS A 389 12.70 27.77 11.48
C HIS A 389 13.81 27.16 12.35
N GLY A 390 15.03 27.68 12.23
CA GLY A 390 16.21 27.05 12.83
C GLY A 390 16.38 25.61 12.35
N SER A 391 16.54 24.67 13.29
CA SER A 391 16.69 23.23 13.00
C SER A 391 15.36 22.46 12.94
N ARG A 392 14.22 23.13 13.12
CA ARG A 392 12.88 22.50 13.17
C ARG A 392 12.09 22.77 11.89
N THR A 393 11.20 21.84 11.59
CA THR A 393 10.35 21.89 10.39
C THR A 393 8.89 21.65 10.77
N TYR A 394 8.00 22.41 10.13
CA TYR A 394 6.59 22.49 10.41
C TYR A 394 5.79 22.37 9.11
N ALA A 395 4.55 21.94 9.23
CA ALA A 395 3.60 21.96 8.14
C ALA A 395 2.47 22.94 8.48
N ILE A 396 2.28 23.93 7.61
CA ILE A 396 1.19 24.90 7.71
C ILE A 396 0.15 24.55 6.66
N TYR A 397 -1.11 24.47 7.10
CA TYR A 397 -2.23 24.02 6.29
C TYR A 397 -3.26 25.13 6.14
N ARG A 398 -3.97 25.11 5.02
CA ARG A 398 -5.25 25.77 4.88
C ARG A 398 -6.30 24.77 4.42
N ASP A 399 -7.37 24.64 5.17
CA ASP A 399 -8.48 23.76 4.82
C ASP A 399 -9.37 24.34 3.70
N GLU A 400 -10.50 23.68 3.42
CA GLU A 400 -11.47 24.10 2.41
C GLU A 400 -12.22 25.39 2.80
N ASP A 401 -12.44 25.60 4.10
CA ASP A 401 -13.14 26.77 4.63
C ASP A 401 -12.22 28.00 4.73
N GLY A 402 -10.91 27.79 4.57
CA GLY A 402 -9.89 28.83 4.63
C GLY A 402 -9.24 28.96 6.01
N THR A 403 -9.55 28.09 6.96
CA THR A 403 -8.96 28.08 8.31
C THR A 403 -7.52 27.59 8.26
N LEU A 404 -6.63 28.23 9.02
CA LEU A 404 -5.22 27.87 9.12
C LEU A 404 -4.99 26.91 10.28
N TYR A 405 -4.08 25.95 10.06
CA TYR A 405 -3.60 25.04 11.10
C TYR A 405 -2.09 24.85 10.94
N ALA A 406 -1.41 24.47 12.00
CA ALA A 406 0.01 24.11 11.93
C ALA A 406 0.34 22.95 12.85
N THR A 407 1.21 22.05 12.38
CA THR A 407 1.71 20.91 13.16
C THR A 407 3.21 20.68 12.93
N ASP A 408 3.79 19.70 13.63
CA ASP A 408 5.12 19.18 13.29
C ASP A 408 5.17 18.75 11.82
N GLY A 409 6.26 19.09 11.12
CA GLY A 409 6.36 18.86 9.68
C GLY A 409 6.55 17.41 9.26
N ILE A 410 7.08 16.56 10.16
CA ILE A 410 7.42 15.16 9.87
C ILE A 410 6.34 14.22 10.41
N CYS A 411 5.88 13.30 9.57
CA CYS A 411 4.92 12.27 9.95
C CYS A 411 5.47 11.40 11.10
N THR A 412 4.64 11.12 12.11
CA THR A 412 5.04 10.30 13.26
C THR A 412 5.18 8.80 12.96
N HIS A 413 4.70 8.36 11.80
CA HIS A 413 4.80 6.96 11.36
C HIS A 413 6.04 6.68 10.51
N GLY A 414 6.54 7.65 9.74
CA GLY A 414 7.73 7.47 8.90
C GLY A 414 8.37 8.81 8.54
N LYS A 415 9.68 8.80 8.25
CA LYS A 415 10.52 9.99 8.01
C LYS A 415 10.20 10.71 6.69
N THR A 416 8.99 11.22 6.56
CA THR A 416 8.53 12.01 5.40
C THR A 416 7.86 13.30 5.85
N HIS A 417 8.01 14.35 5.04
CA HIS A 417 7.44 15.65 5.33
C HIS A 417 5.98 15.72 4.84
N LEU A 418 5.07 16.19 5.71
CA LEU A 418 3.63 16.26 5.43
C LEU A 418 3.26 17.25 4.32
N ALA A 419 4.14 18.20 4.00
CA ALA A 419 3.94 19.12 2.87
C ALA A 419 3.95 18.44 1.49
N GLY A 420 4.42 17.20 1.38
CA GLY A 420 4.21 16.39 0.17
C GLY A 420 2.81 15.76 0.09
N GLY A 421 2.04 15.83 1.18
CA GLY A 421 0.74 15.19 1.35
C GLY A 421 -0.44 16.00 0.83
N LEU A 422 -1.65 15.57 1.21
CA LEU A 422 -2.90 16.15 0.74
C LEU A 422 -3.81 16.56 1.91
N VAL A 423 -4.34 17.78 1.85
CA VAL A 423 -5.37 18.24 2.80
C VAL A 423 -6.75 17.74 2.34
N ILE A 424 -7.41 16.93 3.18
CA ILE A 424 -8.71 16.32 2.92
C ILE A 424 -9.67 16.71 4.05
N GLY A 425 -10.61 17.62 3.76
CA GLY A 425 -11.51 18.17 4.79
C GLY A 425 -10.71 18.83 5.92
N LYS A 426 -10.84 18.30 7.14
CA LYS A 426 -10.11 18.75 8.35
C LYS A 426 -8.94 17.84 8.72
N GLN A 427 -8.36 17.14 7.73
CA GLN A 427 -7.28 16.18 7.92
C GLN A 427 -6.12 16.42 6.93
N ILE A 428 -4.90 16.06 7.34
CA ILE A 428 -3.74 15.93 6.45
C ILE A 428 -3.45 14.45 6.21
N GLU A 429 -3.38 14.04 4.95
CA GLU A 429 -2.97 12.71 4.54
C GLU A 429 -1.49 12.68 4.18
N CYS A 430 -0.74 11.77 4.81
CA CYS A 430 0.69 11.57 4.63
C CYS A 430 1.01 11.05 3.22
N PRO A 431 2.04 11.60 2.54
CA PRO A 431 2.36 11.22 1.16
C PRO A 431 2.91 9.81 0.98
N LYS A 432 3.38 9.17 2.06
CA LYS A 432 4.06 7.88 1.98
C LYS A 432 3.11 6.68 2.08
N HIS A 433 2.24 6.65 3.09
CA HIS A 433 1.35 5.50 3.36
C HIS A 433 -0.10 5.91 3.64
N ASN A 434 -0.50 7.12 3.24
CA ASN A 434 -1.88 7.58 3.26
C ASN A 434 -2.53 7.63 4.67
N GLY A 435 -1.72 7.57 5.73
CA GLY A 435 -2.16 7.78 7.12
C GLY A 435 -2.61 9.22 7.32
N ARG A 436 -3.63 9.44 8.15
CA ARG A 436 -4.24 10.77 8.32
C ARG A 436 -4.16 11.28 9.74
N PHE A 437 -3.95 12.58 9.88
CA PHE A 437 -4.05 13.30 11.15
C PHE A 437 -5.14 14.35 11.07
N HIS A 438 -5.85 14.56 12.16
CA HIS A 438 -6.73 15.70 12.33
C HIS A 438 -5.91 17.00 12.41
N LEU A 439 -6.30 18.03 11.67
CA LEU A 439 -5.53 19.29 11.60
C LEU A 439 -5.60 20.09 12.91
N HIS A 440 -6.70 19.95 13.66
CA HIS A 440 -6.97 20.80 14.84
C HIS A 440 -6.15 20.42 16.08
N ASP A 441 -6.00 19.12 16.35
CA ASP A 441 -5.40 18.55 17.56
C ASP A 441 -4.21 17.61 17.26
N GLY A 442 -3.96 17.34 15.97
CA GLY A 442 -2.91 16.44 15.53
C GLY A 442 -3.22 14.96 15.77
N SER A 443 -4.43 14.59 16.21
CA SER A 443 -4.74 13.20 16.57
C SER A 443 -4.77 12.27 15.35
N PRO A 444 -4.38 10.99 15.48
CA PRO A 444 -4.46 10.02 14.38
C PRO A 444 -5.92 9.78 13.96
N ALA A 445 -6.21 10.00 12.68
CA ALA A 445 -7.54 9.83 12.10
C ALA A 445 -7.66 8.54 11.27
N ARG A 446 -6.55 8.09 10.67
CA ARG A 446 -6.51 6.89 9.83
C ARG A 446 -5.16 6.19 9.95
N PRO A 447 -5.11 4.86 10.18
CA PRO A 447 -3.86 4.11 10.20
C PRO A 447 -3.10 4.29 8.86
N PRO A 448 -1.77 4.14 8.86
CA PRO A 448 -0.93 3.51 9.88
C PRO A 448 -0.39 4.45 10.98
N VAL A 449 -0.84 5.69 11.06
CA VAL A 449 -0.38 6.61 12.11
C VAL A 449 -1.03 6.24 13.44
N CYS A 450 -0.22 6.08 14.50
CA CYS A 450 -0.69 5.72 15.85
C CYS A 450 -0.40 6.79 16.91
N ARG A 451 0.49 7.74 16.60
CA ARG A 451 0.90 8.81 17.53
C ARG A 451 0.56 10.14 16.90
N GLY A 452 -0.15 11.01 17.62
CA GLY A 452 -0.51 12.31 17.08
C GLY A 452 0.68 13.27 16.93
N LEU A 453 0.46 14.34 16.16
CA LEU A 453 1.40 15.43 15.94
C LEU A 453 1.25 16.49 17.03
N ALA A 454 2.32 17.24 17.32
CA ALA A 454 2.17 18.50 18.05
C ALA A 454 1.48 19.54 17.15
N THR A 455 0.60 20.35 17.74
CA THR A 455 -0.06 21.46 17.05
C THR A 455 0.46 22.81 17.55
N TYR A 456 0.40 23.80 16.67
CA TYR A 456 0.91 25.14 16.90
C TYR A 456 -0.14 26.17 16.49
N PRO A 457 -0.39 27.22 17.29
CA PRO A 457 -1.23 28.33 16.90
C PRO A 457 -0.68 28.97 15.63
N VAL A 458 -1.56 29.22 14.67
CA VAL A 458 -1.24 29.88 13.41
C VAL A 458 -2.33 30.90 13.13
N GLU A 459 -1.95 32.05 12.60
CA GLU A 459 -2.91 33.07 12.22
C GLU A 459 -2.43 33.92 11.05
N HIS A 460 -3.35 34.73 10.55
CA HIS A 460 -3.11 35.64 9.44
C HIS A 460 -3.19 37.08 9.95
N ARG A 461 -2.08 37.82 9.88
CA ARG A 461 -1.99 39.23 10.29
C ARG A 461 -1.46 40.07 9.12
N ALA A 462 -2.17 41.12 8.75
CA ALA A 462 -1.74 42.08 7.72
C ALA A 462 -1.22 41.46 6.41
N GLY A 463 -1.87 40.39 5.92
CA GLY A 463 -1.46 39.71 4.69
C GLY A 463 -0.33 38.70 4.84
N ARG A 464 0.12 38.40 6.06
CA ARG A 464 1.21 37.45 6.36
C ARG A 464 0.72 36.37 7.32
N ILE A 465 1.36 35.20 7.25
CA ILE A 465 1.06 34.07 8.12
C ILE A 465 2.10 34.02 9.24
N PHE A 466 1.60 33.92 10.48
CA PHE A 466 2.40 33.83 11.69
C PHE A 466 2.11 32.52 12.39
N ILE A 467 3.14 31.93 13.01
CA ILE A 467 3.05 30.70 13.79
C ILE A 467 3.70 30.92 15.16
N LYS A 468 3.06 30.42 16.21
CA LYS A 468 3.62 30.43 17.57
C LYS A 468 4.35 29.12 17.81
N LEU A 469 5.67 29.16 17.96
CA LEU A 469 6.52 27.95 18.07
C LEU A 469 6.51 27.31 19.46
N VAL A 470 5.58 27.73 20.32
CA VAL A 470 5.29 27.11 21.61
C VAL A 470 4.18 26.08 21.38
N ARG A 471 4.49 24.82 21.66
CA ARG A 471 3.53 23.72 21.53
C ARG A 471 2.31 23.98 22.42
N VAL A 472 1.11 23.84 21.87
CA VAL A 472 -0.09 23.70 22.69
C VAL A 472 -0.18 22.24 23.13
N ALA A 473 -0.24 21.99 24.44
CA ALA A 473 -0.47 20.65 24.95
C ALA A 473 -1.85 20.16 24.48
N GLY A 474 -1.86 19.28 23.49
CA GLY A 474 -3.05 18.52 23.07
C GLY A 474 -3.10 17.16 23.79
N GLU A 475 -4.26 16.49 23.76
CA GLU A 475 -4.51 15.18 24.40
C GLU A 475 -3.49 14.08 24.05
N THR A 476 -2.64 14.28 23.03
CA THR A 476 -1.58 13.37 22.60
C THR A 476 -0.48 13.13 23.63
N ASP A 477 -0.35 13.97 24.66
CA ASP A 477 0.62 13.74 25.76
C ASP A 477 0.20 12.58 26.69
N LEU A 478 -1.08 12.21 26.74
CA LEU A 478 -1.58 11.09 27.55
C LEU A 478 -1.16 9.71 27.02
N HIS A 479 -0.86 9.58 25.72
CA HIS A 479 -0.42 8.31 25.13
C HIS A 479 1.09 8.07 25.26
N ARG A 480 1.89 9.09 25.61
CA ARG A 480 3.31 8.88 25.94
C ARG A 480 3.51 8.18 27.29
N GLN A 481 2.51 8.20 28.17
CA GLN A 481 2.58 7.59 29.51
C GLN A 481 2.00 6.17 29.58
N LYS A 482 1.43 5.62 28.49
CA LYS A 482 0.77 4.30 28.48
C LYS A 482 1.26 3.35 27.37
N MET A 483 2.47 3.53 26.85
CA MET A 483 3.12 2.52 25.99
C MET A 483 4.13 1.69 26.76
#